data_AF-A0A137QEF1-F1
#
_entry.id   AF-A0A137QEF1-F1
#
_cell.length_a   1.000
_cell.length_b   1.000
_cell.length_c   1.000
_cell.angle_alpha   90.00
_cell.angle_beta   90.00
_cell.angle_gamma   90.00
#
_symmetry.space_group_name_H-M   'P 1'
#
loop_
_entity.id
_entity.type
_entity.pdbx_description
1 polymer ?
#
loop_
_entity_poly.entity_id
_entity_poly.type
_entity_poly.pdbx_seq_one_letter_code
_entity_poly.pdbx_strand_id
1 'polypeptide(L)'
;MDTSLHMIHEALSWVNPRSFTWVGPDPPHHFSAAIVPAALPHVLGALQTQTNLTRLTLTHVKFPDNGDILSLPRFPSLKTLNLSQVIFLHPEIIAQFVVTAGSQLEQVHLIDAYQHSIWGPRLREDDDGIVTVSASQKEAASNELLSRIRRIVVCQGKFERIIGGDRVMRDSILI
;
A
#
# COMPACT_ATOMS: atom_id res chain seq x y z
N MET A 1 -1.71 -11.23 23.11
CA MET A 1 -2.17 -10.97 21.73
C MET A 1 -3.69 -10.92 21.76
N ASP A 2 -4.28 -10.00 21.02
CA ASP A 2 -5.75 -9.92 20.90
C ASP A 2 -6.27 -11.15 20.15
N THR A 3 -7.05 -11.99 20.84
CA THR A 3 -7.61 -13.23 20.29
C THR A 3 -8.73 -12.98 19.29
N SER A 4 -9.22 -11.74 19.18
CA SER A 4 -10.41 -11.38 18.41
C SER A 4 -10.08 -10.88 16.99
N LEU A 5 -8.81 -10.83 16.60
CA LEU A 5 -8.39 -10.32 15.29
C LEU A 5 -8.98 -11.11 14.10
N HIS A 6 -9.27 -12.41 14.31
CA HIS A 6 -9.95 -13.23 13.31
C HIS A 6 -11.34 -12.71 12.96
N MET A 7 -12.02 -12.00 13.87
CA MET A 7 -13.33 -11.40 13.62
C MET A 7 -13.28 -10.30 12.56
N ILE A 8 -12.13 -9.66 12.34
CA ILE A 8 -11.95 -8.69 11.26
C ILE A 8 -12.12 -9.39 9.91
N HIS A 9 -11.47 -10.54 9.75
CA HIS A 9 -11.57 -11.32 8.52
C HIS A 9 -13.00 -11.80 8.31
N GLU A 10 -13.61 -12.37 9.37
CA GLU A 10 -14.99 -12.82 9.33
C GLU A 10 -15.92 -11.68 8.92
N ALA A 11 -15.95 -10.56 9.64
CA ALA A 11 -16.83 -9.43 9.34
C ALA A 11 -16.67 -8.90 7.90
N LEU A 12 -15.44 -8.75 7.41
CA LEU A 12 -15.17 -8.24 6.06
C LEU A 12 -15.49 -9.25 4.95
N SER A 13 -15.54 -10.55 5.25
CA SER A 13 -15.91 -11.58 4.28
C SER A 13 -17.41 -11.59 3.93
N TRP A 14 -18.25 -10.94 4.74
CA TRP A 14 -19.70 -10.88 4.52
C TRP A 14 -20.12 -9.82 3.49
N VAL A 15 -19.17 -9.01 3.02
CA VAL A 15 -19.41 -7.96 2.04
C VAL A 15 -18.61 -8.24 0.76
N ASN A 16 -19.15 -7.83 -0.38
CA ASN A 16 -18.47 -7.87 -1.68
C ASN A 16 -18.57 -6.51 -2.39
N PRO A 17 -17.96 -5.45 -1.82
CA PRO A 17 -18.08 -4.09 -2.29
C PRO A 17 -17.35 -3.88 -3.62
N ARG A 18 -17.75 -2.86 -4.37
CA ARG A 18 -16.98 -2.38 -5.53
C ARG A 18 -15.80 -1.50 -5.15
N SER A 19 -15.93 -0.78 -4.04
CA SER A 19 -14.95 0.14 -3.51
C SER A 19 -14.88 -0.07 -2.00
N PHE A 20 -13.68 -0.32 -1.48
CA PHE A 20 -13.43 -0.43 -0.06
C PHE A 20 -12.45 0.66 0.38
N THR A 21 -12.81 1.40 1.43
CA THR A 21 -12.00 2.48 1.96
C THR A 21 -11.89 2.33 3.47
N TRP A 22 -10.66 2.20 3.96
CA TRP A 22 -10.35 2.29 5.39
C TRP A 22 -9.61 3.59 5.68
N VAL A 23 -10.28 4.51 6.36
CA VAL A 23 -9.67 5.77 6.83
C VAL A 23 -9.41 5.68 8.32
N GLY A 24 -8.21 6.07 8.75
CA GLY A 24 -7.92 6.24 10.17
C GLY A 24 -8.83 7.30 10.81
N PRO A 25 -9.14 7.19 12.10
CA PRO A 25 -10.00 8.15 12.78
C PRO A 25 -9.34 9.52 12.97
N ASP A 26 -8.01 9.57 12.85
CA ASP A 26 -7.25 10.77 13.11
C ASP A 26 -7.24 11.75 11.93
N PRO A 27 -7.10 13.06 12.21
CA PRO A 27 -6.97 14.07 11.17
C PRO A 27 -5.81 13.77 10.22
N PRO A 28 -5.87 14.19 8.95
CA PRO A 28 -4.84 13.89 7.94
C PRO A 28 -3.40 14.33 8.30
N HIS A 29 -3.24 15.24 9.25
CA HIS A 29 -1.93 15.74 9.72
C HIS A 29 -1.44 15.03 11.00
N HIS A 30 -2.21 14.09 11.56
CA HIS A 30 -1.77 13.22 12.62
C HIS A 30 -1.32 11.90 12.02
N PHE A 31 -0.23 11.33 12.55
CA PHE A 31 0.20 10.00 12.15
C PHE A 31 -0.03 9.05 13.31
N SER A 32 -1.17 8.36 13.28
CA SER A 32 -1.41 7.15 14.07
C SER A 32 -1.55 5.96 13.14
N ALA A 33 -1.29 4.76 13.63
CA ALA A 33 -1.57 3.54 12.88
C ALA A 33 -3.02 3.12 13.16
N ALA A 34 -3.89 3.23 12.16
CA ALA A 34 -5.26 2.73 12.21
C ALA A 34 -5.32 1.21 11.94
N ILE A 35 -4.45 0.73 11.05
CA ILE A 35 -4.27 -0.71 10.81
C ILE A 35 -2.88 -1.09 11.31
N VAL A 36 -2.85 -1.83 12.43
CA VAL A 36 -1.62 -2.35 13.05
C VAL A 36 -1.13 -3.62 12.34
N PRO A 37 0.17 -3.98 12.46
CA PRO A 37 0.73 -5.13 11.75
C PRO A 37 -0.01 -6.44 11.97
N ALA A 38 -0.50 -6.68 13.20
CA ALA A 38 -1.24 -7.90 13.54
C ALA A 38 -2.62 -7.98 12.87
N ALA A 39 -3.25 -6.84 12.55
CA ALA A 39 -4.58 -6.79 11.93
C ALA A 39 -4.51 -6.82 10.39
N LEU A 40 -3.42 -6.32 9.81
CA LEU A 40 -3.27 -6.15 8.37
C LEU A 40 -3.45 -7.47 7.57
N PRO A 41 -2.88 -8.63 7.98
CA PRO A 41 -3.12 -9.89 7.28
C PRO A 41 -4.60 -10.31 7.25
N HIS A 42 -5.35 -10.03 8.30
CA HIS A 42 -6.78 -10.36 8.36
C HIS A 42 -7.61 -9.47 7.43
N VAL A 43 -7.28 -8.18 7.36
CA VAL A 43 -7.91 -7.23 6.42
C VAL A 43 -7.63 -7.65 4.99
N LEU A 44 -6.36 -7.82 4.63
CA LEU A 44 -5.95 -8.22 3.27
C LEU A 44 -6.53 -9.61 2.90
N GLY A 45 -6.51 -10.54 3.85
CA GLY A 45 -7.02 -11.89 3.68
C GLY A 45 -8.51 -11.95 3.38
N ALA A 46 -9.33 -11.09 3.98
CA ALA A 46 -10.75 -11.02 3.65
C ALA A 46 -10.98 -10.33 2.31
N LEU A 47 -10.32 -9.20 2.07
CA LEU A 47 -10.52 -8.39 0.85
C LEU A 47 -10.07 -9.12 -0.42
N GLN A 48 -9.08 -10.02 -0.36
CA GLN A 48 -8.61 -10.78 -1.53
C GLN A 48 -9.70 -11.68 -2.13
N THR A 49 -10.68 -12.11 -1.31
CA THR A 49 -11.77 -12.98 -1.74
C THR A 49 -12.88 -12.23 -2.47
N GLN A 50 -12.87 -10.89 -2.41
CA GLN A 50 -13.92 -10.04 -2.96
C GLN A 50 -13.76 -9.88 -4.47
N THR A 51 -14.67 -10.48 -5.22
CA THR A 51 -14.65 -10.49 -6.68
C THR A 51 -15.15 -9.20 -7.32
N ASN A 52 -15.91 -8.38 -6.60
CA ASN A 52 -16.37 -7.09 -7.11
C ASN A 52 -15.41 -5.94 -6.80
N LEU A 53 -14.38 -6.17 -5.97
CA LEU A 53 -13.51 -5.12 -5.47
C LEU A 53 -12.63 -4.56 -6.59
N THR A 54 -12.96 -3.34 -7.03
CA THR A 54 -12.22 -2.63 -8.09
C THR A 54 -11.34 -1.51 -7.54
N ARG A 55 -11.67 -0.96 -6.37
CA ARG A 55 -10.92 0.11 -5.72
C ARG A 55 -10.69 -0.21 -4.25
N LEU A 56 -9.43 -0.19 -3.83
CA LEU A 56 -9.02 -0.42 -2.45
C LEU A 56 -8.22 0.80 -1.98
N THR A 57 -8.70 1.46 -0.95
CA THR A 57 -7.99 2.55 -0.29
C THR A 57 -7.75 2.19 1.17
N LEU A 58 -6.49 2.13 1.58
CA LEU A 58 -6.09 1.94 2.96
C LEU A 58 -5.23 3.13 3.39
N THR A 59 -5.56 3.72 4.54
CA THR A 59 -4.78 4.81 5.13
C THR A 59 -4.24 4.43 6.50
N HIS A 60 -3.18 5.09 6.96
CA HIS A 60 -2.68 4.93 8.32
C HIS A 60 -2.29 3.48 8.62
N VAL A 61 -1.55 2.85 7.70
CA VAL A 61 -1.21 1.43 7.76
C VAL A 61 0.22 1.26 8.26
N LYS A 62 0.42 0.38 9.25
CA LYS A 62 1.74 -0.07 9.68
C LYS A 62 1.99 -1.49 9.18
N PHE A 63 2.99 -1.66 8.32
CA PHE A 63 3.49 -2.97 7.93
C PHE A 63 4.38 -3.57 9.05
N PRO A 64 4.55 -4.90 9.09
CA PRO A 64 5.47 -5.53 10.03
C PRO A 64 6.90 -5.01 9.88
N ASP A 65 7.56 -4.71 11.00
CA ASP A 65 8.94 -4.20 11.08
C ASP A 65 9.91 -5.22 11.72
N ASN A 66 9.41 -6.42 12.01
CA ASN A 66 10.13 -7.52 12.70
C ASN A 66 10.98 -8.39 11.76
N GLY A 67 11.15 -7.99 10.50
CA GLY A 67 11.84 -8.76 9.46
C GLY A 67 10.93 -9.68 8.64
N ASP A 68 9.66 -9.85 9.03
CA ASP A 68 8.68 -10.57 8.20
C ASP A 68 8.15 -9.66 7.09
N ILE A 69 8.31 -10.07 5.84
CA ILE A 69 7.78 -9.35 4.68
C ILE A 69 6.34 -9.82 4.43
N LEU A 70 5.36 -8.96 4.76
CA LEU A 70 3.96 -9.21 4.41
C LEU A 70 3.71 -8.84 2.94
N SER A 71 3.58 -9.84 2.08
CA SER A 71 3.17 -9.63 0.69
C SER A 71 1.71 -9.17 0.59
N LEU A 72 1.43 -8.27 -0.36
CA LEU A 72 0.06 -7.95 -0.75
C LEU A 72 -0.53 -9.12 -1.55
N PRO A 73 -1.76 -9.57 -1.25
CA PRO A 73 -2.38 -10.66 -1.98
C PRO A 73 -2.82 -10.22 -3.37
N ARG A 74 -3.07 -11.19 -4.24
CA ARG A 74 -3.68 -10.93 -5.55
C ARG A 74 -5.15 -10.62 -5.37
N PHE A 75 -5.58 -9.46 -5.86
CA PHE A 75 -7.00 -9.09 -5.95
C PHE A 75 -7.51 -9.34 -7.38
N PRO A 76 -8.51 -10.20 -7.57
CA PRO A 76 -8.89 -10.72 -8.89
C PRO A 76 -9.59 -9.69 -9.79
N SER A 77 -10.04 -8.55 -9.27
CA SER A 77 -10.73 -7.51 -10.07
C SER A 77 -10.27 -6.09 -9.75
N LEU A 78 -9.19 -5.95 -8.98
CA LEU A 78 -8.71 -4.64 -8.52
C LEU A 78 -8.08 -3.85 -9.67
N LYS A 79 -8.55 -2.61 -9.82
CA LYS A 79 -8.06 -1.64 -10.79
C LYS A 79 -7.20 -0.56 -10.13
N THR A 80 -7.57 -0.14 -8.92
CA THR A 80 -6.86 0.92 -8.21
C THR A 80 -6.56 0.49 -6.78
N LEU A 81 -5.29 0.58 -6.40
CA LEU A 81 -4.84 0.48 -5.02
C LEU A 81 -4.35 1.85 -4.56
N ASN A 82 -4.89 2.38 -3.46
CA ASN A 82 -4.40 3.57 -2.80
C ASN A 82 -3.89 3.21 -1.41
N LEU A 83 -2.63 3.48 -1.15
CA LEU A 83 -1.99 3.37 0.16
C LEU A 83 -1.55 4.75 0.60
N SER A 84 -2.14 5.26 1.69
CA SER A 84 -1.81 6.59 2.21
C SER A 84 -1.31 6.55 3.65
N GLN A 85 -0.33 7.37 3.99
CA GLN A 85 0.24 7.46 5.34
C GLN A 85 0.65 6.07 5.86
N VAL A 86 1.49 5.40 5.06
CA VAL A 86 1.92 4.02 5.33
C VAL A 86 3.36 4.05 5.83
N ILE A 87 3.67 3.25 6.85
CA ILE A 87 5.04 3.07 7.36
C ILE A 87 5.48 1.62 7.28
N PHE A 88 6.80 1.42 7.23
CA PHE A 88 7.45 0.13 7.04
C PHE A 88 7.07 -0.59 5.73
N LEU A 89 6.65 0.16 4.70
CA LEU A 89 6.32 -0.42 3.40
C LEU A 89 7.60 -0.65 2.60
N HIS A 90 8.00 -1.92 2.47
CA HIS A 90 9.16 -2.28 1.66
C HIS A 90 8.85 -2.12 0.16
N PRO A 91 9.76 -1.55 -0.66
CA PRO A 91 9.53 -1.37 -2.09
C PRO A 91 9.32 -2.71 -2.83
N GLU A 92 9.94 -3.78 -2.34
CA GLU A 92 9.79 -5.16 -2.84
C GLU A 92 8.34 -5.64 -2.80
N ILE A 93 7.57 -5.23 -1.78
CA ILE A 93 6.14 -5.58 -1.64
C ILE A 93 5.35 -5.01 -2.82
N ILE A 94 5.63 -3.78 -3.22
CA ILE A 94 4.96 -3.11 -4.33
C ILE A 94 5.36 -3.74 -5.66
N ALA A 95 6.65 -4.00 -5.87
CA ALA A 95 7.12 -4.64 -7.08
C ALA A 95 6.50 -6.05 -7.24
N GLN A 96 6.52 -6.87 -6.18
CA GLN A 96 5.92 -8.20 -6.18
C GLN A 96 4.40 -8.14 -6.39
N PHE A 97 3.73 -7.15 -5.78
CA PHE A 97 2.31 -6.92 -6.01
C PHE A 97 2.01 -6.61 -7.47
N VAL A 98 2.76 -5.72 -8.12
CA VAL A 98 2.56 -5.40 -9.55
C VAL A 98 2.82 -6.62 -10.44
N VAL A 99 3.82 -7.46 -10.12
CA VAL A 99 4.08 -8.72 -10.84
C VAL A 99 2.88 -9.66 -10.76
N THR A 100 2.34 -9.85 -9.56
CA THR A 100 1.27 -10.83 -9.29
C THR A 100 -0.13 -10.29 -9.60
N ALA A 101 -0.26 -8.96 -9.70
CA ALA A 101 -1.51 -8.31 -10.04
C ALA A 101 -1.92 -8.59 -11.48
N GLY A 102 -3.21 -8.86 -11.66
CA GLY A 102 -3.80 -9.07 -12.98
C GLY A 102 -3.63 -7.87 -13.91
N SER A 103 -3.85 -8.09 -15.21
CA SER A 103 -3.74 -7.05 -16.24
C SER A 103 -4.72 -5.89 -16.07
N GLN A 104 -5.76 -6.06 -15.26
CA GLN A 104 -6.73 -5.01 -14.94
C GLN A 104 -6.23 -3.97 -13.94
N LEU A 105 -5.09 -4.20 -13.29
CA LEU A 105 -4.53 -3.21 -12.36
C LEU A 105 -4.04 -2.02 -13.17
N GLU A 106 -4.75 -0.91 -13.04
CA GLU A 106 -4.53 0.32 -13.77
C GLU A 106 -3.62 1.26 -12.98
N GLN A 107 -3.69 1.25 -11.64
CA GLN A 107 -3.04 2.27 -10.82
C GLN A 107 -2.73 1.80 -9.38
N VAL A 108 -1.56 2.20 -8.87
CA VAL A 108 -1.11 2.04 -7.49
C VAL A 108 -0.62 3.39 -6.98
N HIS A 109 -1.35 4.01 -6.07
CA HIS A 109 -1.00 5.29 -5.47
C HIS A 109 -0.40 5.10 -4.10
N LEU A 110 0.80 5.62 -3.92
CA LEU A 110 1.53 5.64 -2.65
C LEU A 110 1.63 7.10 -2.18
N ILE A 111 0.83 7.48 -1.18
CA ILE A 111 0.77 8.86 -0.68
C ILE A 111 1.35 8.90 0.72
N ASP A 112 2.46 9.61 0.93
CA ASP A 112 3.18 9.61 2.22
C ASP A 112 3.44 8.18 2.71
N ALA A 113 3.98 7.35 1.82
CA ALA A 113 4.40 5.99 2.11
C ALA A 113 5.89 5.97 2.45
N TYR A 114 6.26 5.38 3.58
CA TYR A 114 7.60 5.39 4.15
C TYR A 114 8.15 3.97 4.28
N GLN A 115 9.44 3.79 3.94
CA GLN A 115 10.10 2.49 4.03
C GLN A 115 10.37 2.06 5.47
N HIS A 116 10.52 3.02 6.38
CA HIS A 116 10.83 2.74 7.79
C HIS A 116 9.87 3.50 8.70
N SER A 117 10.23 4.70 9.11
CA SER A 117 9.39 5.56 9.95
C SER A 117 8.92 6.80 9.20
N ILE A 118 7.98 7.52 9.79
CA ILE A 118 7.48 8.82 9.29
C ILE A 118 8.55 9.91 9.20
N TRP A 119 9.67 9.72 9.90
CA TRP A 119 10.83 10.62 9.86
C TRP A 119 11.86 10.19 8.81
N GLY A 120 11.67 9.03 8.19
CA GLY A 120 12.53 8.47 7.16
C GLY A 120 12.18 8.94 5.75
N PRO A 121 12.91 8.45 4.75
CA PRO A 121 12.59 8.72 3.36
C PRO A 121 11.23 8.12 2.98
N ARG A 122 10.49 8.84 2.14
CA ARG A 122 9.33 8.29 1.44
C ARG A 122 9.79 7.37 0.31
N LEU A 123 8.94 6.40 0.00
CA LEU A 123 9.07 5.57 -1.18
C LEU A 123 9.06 6.41 -2.45
N ARG A 124 9.91 6.03 -3.40
CA ARG A 124 10.03 6.59 -4.74
C ARG A 124 9.92 5.48 -5.77
N GLU A 125 9.54 5.84 -6.98
CA GLU A 125 9.37 4.90 -8.10
C GLU A 125 10.69 4.21 -8.51
N ASP A 126 11.83 4.88 -8.26
CA ASP A 126 13.17 4.38 -8.57
C ASP A 126 13.90 3.79 -7.35
N ASP A 127 13.21 3.49 -6.25
CA ASP A 127 13.86 2.86 -5.08
C ASP A 127 14.42 1.48 -5.43
N ASP A 128 15.63 1.18 -4.94
CA ASP A 128 16.42 0.00 -5.32
C ASP A 128 15.67 -1.33 -5.16
N GLY A 129 14.77 -1.44 -4.18
CA GLY A 129 13.95 -2.64 -3.98
C GLY A 129 12.96 -2.89 -5.12
N ILE A 130 12.46 -1.84 -5.78
CA ILE A 130 11.60 -1.94 -6.96
C ILE A 130 12.42 -2.45 -8.17
N VAL A 131 13.63 -1.91 -8.30
CA VAL A 131 14.54 -2.23 -9.40
C VAL A 131 15.09 -3.65 -9.28
N THR A 132 15.45 -4.06 -8.06
CA THR A 132 16.07 -5.36 -7.78
C THR A 132 15.10 -6.52 -8.02
N VAL A 133 13.85 -6.41 -7.57
CA VAL A 133 12.81 -7.41 -7.88
C VAL A 133 12.65 -7.56 -9.39
N SER A 134 12.71 -6.44 -10.13
CA SER A 134 12.60 -6.50 -11.58
C SER A 134 13.80 -7.18 -12.23
N ALA A 135 15.02 -6.85 -11.80
CA ALA A 135 16.27 -7.44 -12.29
C ALA A 135 16.40 -8.95 -12.02
N SER A 136 15.70 -9.50 -11.02
CA SER A 136 15.67 -10.94 -10.75
C SER A 136 14.92 -11.77 -11.81
N GLN A 137 14.18 -11.12 -12.70
CA GLN A 137 13.49 -11.77 -13.83
C GLN A 137 14.39 -11.83 -15.07
N LYS A 138 14.01 -12.66 -16.05
CA LYS A 138 14.67 -12.66 -17.38
C LYS A 138 14.73 -11.24 -17.93
N GLU A 139 15.84 -10.84 -18.53
CA GLU A 139 16.15 -9.45 -18.92
C GLU A 139 15.01 -8.74 -19.70
N ALA A 140 14.39 -9.41 -20.67
CA ALA A 140 13.25 -8.87 -21.41
C ALA A 140 12.00 -8.66 -20.52
N ALA A 141 11.72 -9.60 -19.60
CA ALA A 141 10.61 -9.50 -18.65
C ALA A 141 10.87 -8.43 -17.58
N SER A 142 12.14 -8.25 -17.16
CA SER A 142 12.57 -7.20 -16.24
C SER A 142 12.26 -5.80 -16.81
N ASN A 143 12.63 -5.54 -18.06
CA ASN A 143 12.38 -4.25 -18.70
C ASN A 143 10.88 -3.96 -18.89
N GLU A 144 10.09 -4.97 -19.25
CA GLU A 144 8.64 -4.83 -19.35
C GLU A 144 8.00 -4.54 -17.98
N LEU A 145 8.45 -5.24 -16.94
CA LEU A 145 7.98 -5.04 -15.57
C LEU A 145 8.31 -3.64 -15.05
N LEU A 146 9.54 -3.17 -15.21
CA LEU A 146 9.94 -1.81 -14.83
C LEU A 146 9.09 -0.77 -15.55
N SER A 147 8.86 -0.98 -16.85
CA SER A 147 8.00 -0.09 -17.65
C SER A 147 6.56 -0.09 -17.14
N ARG A 148 6.04 -1.26 -16.74
CA ARG A 148 4.70 -1.38 -16.14
C ARG A 148 4.64 -0.66 -14.79
N ILE A 149 5.62 -0.88 -13.91
CA ILE A 149 5.70 -0.26 -12.59
C ILE A 149 5.70 1.26 -12.73
N ARG A 150 6.62 1.82 -13.52
CA ARG A 150 6.72 3.28 -13.76
C ARG A 150 5.44 3.88 -14.36
N ARG A 151 4.65 3.08 -15.08
CA ARG A 151 3.40 3.54 -15.67
C ARG A 151 2.25 3.59 -14.67
N ILE A 152 2.17 2.63 -13.75
CA ILE A 152 0.99 2.45 -12.89
C ILE A 152 1.21 2.85 -11.44
N VAL A 153 2.46 2.80 -10.95
CA VAL A 153 2.81 3.20 -9.59
C VAL A 153 3.10 4.69 -9.59
N VAL A 154 2.41 5.42 -8.72
CA VAL A 154 2.59 6.86 -8.53
C VAL A 154 2.93 7.11 -7.07
N CYS A 155 4.09 7.70 -6.82
CA CYS A 155 4.52 8.09 -5.47
C CYS A 155 4.30 9.60 -5.24
N GLN A 156 3.58 9.97 -4.19
CA GLN A 156 3.27 11.35 -3.85
C GLN A 156 3.58 11.66 -2.38
N GLY A 157 4.08 12.87 -2.12
CA GLY A 157 4.17 13.43 -0.77
C GLY A 157 3.08 14.48 -0.59
N LYS A 158 2.19 14.30 0.39
CA LYS A 158 1.13 15.27 0.69
C LYS A 158 1.49 16.16 1.87
N PHE A 159 2.17 15.62 2.88
CA PHE A 159 2.59 16.34 4.07
C PHE A 159 4.09 16.22 4.33
N GLU A 160 4.82 17.33 4.35
CA GLU A 160 6.18 17.42 4.87
C GLU A 160 6.16 17.53 6.40
N ARG A 161 6.75 16.55 7.09
CA ARG A 161 6.90 16.56 8.55
C ARG A 161 8.07 17.46 8.93
N ILE A 162 7.81 18.45 9.77
CA ILE A 162 8.81 19.36 10.34
C ILE A 162 8.80 19.27 11.86
N ILE A 163 9.88 19.70 12.52
CA ILE A 163 9.91 19.77 13.99
C ILE A 163 8.80 20.75 14.42
N GLY A 164 7.74 20.22 15.05
CA GLY A 164 6.58 20.99 15.52
C GLY A 164 5.28 20.86 14.71
N GLY A 165 5.22 20.06 13.64
CA GLY A 165 3.97 19.81 12.91
C GLY A 165 4.14 19.36 11.45
N ASP A 166 3.10 19.58 10.63
CA ASP A 166 3.09 19.26 9.21
C ASP A 166 2.96 20.50 8.33
N ARG A 167 3.67 20.48 7.20
CA ARG A 167 3.51 21.43 6.11
C ARG A 167 2.91 20.71 4.90
N VAL A 168 1.82 21.22 4.35
CA VAL A 168 1.27 20.70 3.09
C VAL A 168 2.25 20.97 1.95
N MET A 169 2.58 19.94 1.17
CA MET A 169 3.47 20.06 0.01
C MET A 169 2.77 20.88 -1.09
N ARG A 170 3.50 21.79 -1.74
CA ARG A 170 2.95 22.74 -2.73
C ARG A 170 2.37 22.07 -3.99
N ASP A 171 2.76 20.83 -4.27
CA ASP A 171 2.29 20.04 -5.42
C ASP A 171 1.19 19.02 -5.07
N SER A 172 0.63 19.11 -3.86
CA SER A 172 -0.48 18.25 -3.44
C SER A 172 -1.75 18.69 -4.16
N ILE A 173 -2.19 17.96 -5.19
CA ILE A 173 -3.55 18.11 -5.69
C ILE A 173 -4.47 17.63 -4.56
N LEU A 174 -5.14 18.58 -3.90
CA LEU A 174 -6.26 18.30 -3.00
C LEU A 174 -7.42 17.84 -3.89
N ILE A 175 -7.57 16.51 -4.04
CA ILE A 175 -8.82 15.88 -4.51
C ILE A 175 -9.63 15.47 -3.29
#